data_AF-A0A3M1NG61-F1
#
_entry.id   AF-A0A3M1NG61-F1
#
_cell.length_a   1.000
_cell.length_b   1.000
_cell.length_c   1.000
_cell.angle_alpha   90.00
_cell.angle_beta   90.00
_cell.angle_gamma   90.00
#
_symmetry.space_group_name_H-M   'P 1'
#
loop_
_entity.id
_entity.type
_entity.pdbx_description
1 polymer ?
#
loop_
_entity_poly.entity_id
_entity_poly.type
_entity_poly.pdbx_seq_one_letter_code
_entity_poly.pdbx_strand_id
1 'polypeptide(L)'
;GNLEQARAAAEMACLYDTPQNNHNALSLLGLIAVRQDDAEVAQNAFTEAIAQARQALEHNQNNQDALTAQGLAFSGLALLGVGPRASNIEAALTAYRLAYQANSSAGLVTLALRLFDALAVADFDGRLSPIRPAITGG
;
A
#
# COMPACT_ATOMS: atom_id res chain seq x y z
N GLY A 1 -13.45 -2.86 13.29
CA GLY A 1 -14.29 -2.79 12.07
C GLY A 1 -14.45 -4.20 11.52
N ASN A 2 -15.54 -4.47 10.81
CA ASN A 2 -15.91 -5.82 10.35
C ASN A 2 -14.99 -6.28 9.20
N LEU A 3 -13.91 -7.00 9.53
CA LEU A 3 -12.82 -7.33 8.60
C LEU A 3 -13.26 -8.26 7.46
N GLU A 4 -14.24 -9.13 7.70
CA GLU A 4 -14.76 -10.04 6.68
C GLU A 4 -15.51 -9.30 5.57
N GLN A 5 -16.26 -8.24 5.90
CA GLN A 5 -16.89 -7.38 4.89
C GLN A 5 -15.86 -6.55 4.11
N ALA A 6 -14.79 -6.10 4.77
CA ALA A 6 -13.71 -5.40 4.07
C ALA A 6 -12.99 -6.33 3.09
N ARG A 7 -12.77 -7.59 3.49
CA ARG A 7 -12.21 -8.65 2.63
C ARG A 7 -13.11 -8.93 1.43
N ALA A 8 -14.39 -9.18 1.64
CA ALA A 8 -15.34 -9.42 0.56
C ALA A 8 -15.45 -8.22 -0.39
N ALA A 9 -15.39 -6.98 0.13
CA ALA A 9 -15.41 -5.79 -0.72
C ALA A 9 -14.11 -5.61 -1.54
N ALA A 10 -12.95 -5.94 -0.97
CA ALA A 10 -11.67 -5.89 -1.69
C ALA A 10 -11.54 -7.02 -2.72
N GLU A 11 -11.97 -8.23 -2.39
CA GLU A 11 -12.02 -9.37 -3.32
C GLU A 11 -13.01 -9.09 -4.46
N MET A 12 -14.16 -8.46 -4.18
CA MET A 12 -15.12 -8.03 -5.20
C MET A 12 -14.56 -6.88 -6.06
N ALA A 13 -13.77 -5.97 -5.50
CA ALA A 13 -13.07 -4.95 -6.29
C ALA A 13 -12.02 -5.58 -7.24
N CYS A 14 -11.27 -6.60 -6.80
CA CYS A 14 -10.39 -7.39 -7.68
C CYS A 14 -11.15 -8.08 -8.83
N LEU A 15 -12.41 -8.48 -8.62
CA LEU A 15 -13.21 -9.22 -9.60
C LEU A 15 -13.90 -8.32 -10.65
N TYR A 16 -14.17 -7.05 -10.32
CA TYR A 16 -14.93 -6.14 -11.18
C TYR A 16 -14.08 -5.11 -11.94
N ASP A 17 -12.86 -4.81 -11.49
CA ASP A 17 -12.08 -3.70 -12.05
C ASP A 17 -11.07 -4.11 -13.12
N THR A 18 -10.88 -3.19 -14.07
CA THR A 18 -10.07 -3.38 -15.28
C THR A 18 -8.62 -3.76 -14.92
N PRO A 19 -7.95 -4.65 -15.68
CA PRO A 19 -6.60 -5.15 -15.37
C PRO A 19 -5.55 -4.07 -15.02
N GLN A 20 -5.77 -2.81 -15.42
CA GLN A 20 -4.93 -1.68 -15.04
C GLN A 20 -4.97 -1.31 -13.54
N ASN A 21 -5.96 -1.74 -12.74
CA ASN A 21 -6.13 -1.33 -11.34
C ASN A 21 -5.74 -2.43 -10.32
N ASN A 22 -5.17 -3.55 -10.77
CA ASN A 22 -4.90 -4.72 -9.94
C ASN A 22 -3.95 -4.43 -8.75
N HIS A 23 -3.02 -3.49 -8.90
CA HIS A 23 -2.08 -3.10 -7.84
C HIS A 23 -2.80 -2.52 -6.61
N ASN A 24 -3.84 -1.72 -6.80
CA ASN A 24 -4.62 -1.13 -5.71
C ASN A 24 -5.35 -2.22 -4.93
N ALA A 25 -6.03 -3.10 -5.64
CA ALA A 25 -6.82 -4.16 -5.03
C ALA A 25 -5.94 -5.17 -4.26
N LEU A 26 -4.75 -5.51 -4.80
CA LEU A 26 -3.76 -6.33 -4.11
C LEU A 26 -3.17 -5.66 -2.88
N SER A 27 -2.90 -4.35 -2.92
CA SER A 27 -2.41 -3.62 -1.75
C SER A 27 -3.44 -3.58 -0.61
N LEU A 28 -4.73 -3.48 -0.95
CA LEU A 28 -5.84 -3.56 0.01
C LEU A 28 -6.01 -4.97 0.56
N LEU A 29 -5.88 -6.01 -0.29
CA LEU A 29 -5.89 -7.40 0.16
C LEU A 29 -4.77 -7.65 1.18
N GLY A 30 -3.56 -7.16 0.89
CA GLY A 30 -2.43 -7.26 1.81
C GLY A 30 -2.72 -6.57 3.14
N LEU A 31 -3.24 -5.35 3.11
CA LEU A 31 -3.68 -4.63 4.32
C LEU A 31 -4.70 -5.44 5.12
N ILE A 32 -5.72 -5.98 4.47
CA ILE A 32 -6.78 -6.75 5.15
C ILE A 32 -6.19 -8.03 5.76
N ALA A 33 -5.32 -8.73 5.04
CA ALA A 33 -4.65 -9.93 5.54
C ALA A 33 -3.77 -9.62 6.77
N VAL A 34 -3.03 -8.50 6.78
CA VAL A 34 -2.33 -8.02 7.99
C VAL A 34 -3.31 -7.84 9.16
N ARG A 35 -4.48 -7.24 8.90
CA ARG A 35 -5.49 -7.02 9.94
C ARG A 35 -6.15 -8.31 10.43
N GLN A 36 -6.06 -9.38 9.65
CA GLN A 36 -6.53 -10.72 9.98
C GLN A 36 -5.42 -11.62 10.56
N ASP A 37 -4.21 -11.08 10.78
CA ASP A 37 -3.04 -11.82 11.23
C ASP A 37 -2.57 -12.94 10.26
N ASP A 38 -2.95 -12.81 8.98
CA ASP A 38 -2.55 -13.72 7.91
C ASP A 38 -1.32 -13.17 7.17
N ALA A 39 -0.15 -13.41 7.78
CA ALA A 39 1.12 -12.88 7.29
C ALA A 39 1.52 -13.42 5.90
N GLU A 40 1.18 -14.67 5.59
CA GLU A 40 1.53 -15.31 4.31
C GLU A 40 0.72 -14.69 3.16
N VAL A 41 -0.60 -14.58 3.33
CA VAL A 41 -1.46 -13.92 2.33
C VAL A 41 -1.07 -12.45 2.18
N ALA A 42 -0.78 -11.77 3.29
CA ALA A 42 -0.35 -10.38 3.25
C ALA A 42 0.95 -10.19 2.46
N GLN A 43 1.97 -11.00 2.73
CA GLN A 43 3.24 -10.96 2.02
C GLN A 43 3.06 -11.18 0.52
N ASN A 44 2.30 -12.20 0.14
CA ASN A 44 2.06 -12.53 -1.27
C ASN A 44 1.32 -11.39 -1.98
N ALA A 45 0.27 -10.87 -1.35
CA ALA A 45 -0.51 -9.76 -1.89
C ALA A 45 0.33 -8.49 -2.07
N PHE A 46 1.15 -8.11 -1.09
CA PHE A 46 2.03 -6.94 -1.21
C PHE A 46 3.12 -7.12 -2.26
N THR A 47 3.70 -8.31 -2.37
CA THR A 47 4.72 -8.60 -3.37
C THR A 47 4.15 -8.48 -4.79
N GLU A 48 2.97 -9.05 -5.02
CA GLU A 48 2.28 -8.92 -6.31
C GLU A 48 1.83 -7.48 -6.57
N ALA A 49 1.34 -6.75 -5.55
CA ALA A 49 0.99 -5.34 -5.68
C ALA A 49 2.17 -4.49 -6.17
N ILE A 50 3.38 -4.74 -5.66
CA ILE A 50 4.61 -4.05 -6.10
C ILE A 50 4.95 -4.40 -7.55
N ALA A 51 4.84 -5.67 -7.94
CA ALA A 51 5.09 -6.11 -9.32
C ALA A 51 4.13 -5.42 -10.31
N GLN A 52 2.84 -5.42 -10.00
CA GLN A 52 1.80 -4.78 -10.81
C GLN A 52 1.95 -3.25 -10.84
N ALA A 53 2.27 -2.63 -9.71
CA ALA A 53 2.52 -1.19 -9.65
C ALA A 53 3.71 -0.79 -10.53
N ARG A 54 4.80 -1.57 -10.51
CA ARG A 54 5.97 -1.32 -11.37
C ARG A 54 5.61 -1.39 -12.86
N GLN A 55 4.83 -2.38 -13.28
CA GLN A 55 4.35 -2.48 -14.67
C GLN A 55 3.49 -1.26 -15.04
N ALA A 56 2.59 -0.81 -14.17
CA ALA A 56 1.81 0.40 -14.40
C ALA A 56 2.69 1.66 -14.53
N LEU A 57 3.78 1.74 -13.76
CA LEU A 57 4.72 2.86 -13.78
C LEU A 57 5.64 2.87 -15.00
N GLU A 58 5.91 1.72 -15.62
CA GLU A 58 6.62 1.65 -16.91
C GLU A 58 5.82 2.34 -18.02
N HIS A 59 4.49 2.25 -17.97
CA HIS A 59 3.60 2.91 -18.94
C HIS A 59 3.29 4.36 -18.56
N ASN A 60 3.18 4.67 -17.27
CA ASN A 60 2.93 6.01 -16.76
C ASN A 60 3.67 6.22 -15.44
N GLN A 61 4.85 6.84 -15.51
CA GLN A 61 5.72 7.07 -14.34
C GLN A 61 5.09 7.96 -13.26
N ASN A 62 4.08 8.77 -13.62
CA ASN A 62 3.36 9.64 -12.70
C ASN A 62 2.00 9.06 -12.30
N ASN A 63 1.79 7.75 -12.48
CA ASN A 63 0.57 7.09 -12.03
C ASN A 63 0.52 7.09 -10.49
N GLN A 64 -0.30 8.02 -9.97
CA GLN A 64 -0.35 8.28 -8.53
C GLN A 64 -0.93 7.11 -7.74
N ASP A 65 -1.90 6.40 -8.32
CA ASP A 65 -2.49 5.21 -7.71
C ASP A 65 -1.46 4.10 -7.58
N ALA A 66 -0.68 3.84 -8.64
CA ALA A 66 0.39 2.85 -8.63
C ALA A 66 1.49 3.21 -7.60
N LEU A 67 1.88 4.49 -7.52
CA LEU A 67 2.84 4.97 -6.53
C LEU A 67 2.31 4.80 -5.09
N THR A 68 1.03 5.09 -4.86
CA THR A 68 0.39 4.96 -3.55
C THR A 68 0.28 3.49 -3.12
N ALA A 69 -0.14 2.60 -4.03
CA ALA A 69 -0.20 1.16 -3.79
C ALA A 69 1.20 0.58 -3.50
N GLN A 70 2.22 1.01 -4.25
CA GLN A 70 3.60 0.61 -4.03
C GLN A 70 4.11 1.08 -2.66
N GLY A 71 3.80 2.32 -2.27
CA GLY A 71 4.11 2.85 -0.94
C GLY A 71 3.48 2.04 0.18
N LEU A 72 2.20 1.69 0.05
CA LEU A 72 1.47 0.88 1.03
C LEU A 72 2.05 -0.54 1.11
N ALA A 73 2.36 -1.14 -0.04
CA ALA A 73 2.88 -2.51 -0.09
C ALA A 73 4.27 -2.64 0.52
N PHE A 74 5.19 -1.70 0.24
CA PHE A 74 6.50 -1.68 0.91
C PHE A 74 6.38 -1.43 2.42
N SER A 75 5.43 -0.59 2.84
CA SER A 75 5.12 -0.40 4.27
C SER A 75 4.67 -1.72 4.90
N GLY A 76 3.83 -2.49 4.20
CA GLY A 76 3.36 -3.81 4.62
C GLY A 76 4.50 -4.83 4.76
N LEU A 77 5.39 -4.91 3.77
CA LEU A 77 6.56 -5.79 3.84
C LEU A 77 7.53 -5.40 4.97
N ALA A 78 7.72 -4.10 5.22
CA ALA A 78 8.52 -3.62 6.34
C ALA A 78 7.92 -4.03 7.70
N LEU A 79 6.59 -3.98 7.83
CA LEU A 79 5.87 -4.40 9.03
C LEU A 79 6.03 -5.91 9.28
N LEU A 80 5.80 -6.71 8.24
CA LEU A 80 5.89 -8.17 8.28
C LEU A 80 7.33 -8.70 8.45
N GLY A 81 8.34 -7.83 8.33
CA GLY A 81 9.75 -8.23 8.43
C GLY A 81 10.26 -8.98 7.20
N VAL A 82 9.63 -8.80 6.05
CA VAL A 82 10.00 -9.46 4.79
C VAL A 82 11.09 -8.65 4.09
N GLY A 83 12.31 -9.20 4.05
CA GLY A 83 13.48 -8.54 3.47
C GLY A 83 14.05 -7.43 4.36
N PRO A 84 15.03 -6.65 3.86
CA PRO A 84 15.66 -5.60 4.65
C PRO A 84 14.68 -4.45 4.95
N ARG A 85 14.33 -4.28 6.22
CA ARG A 85 13.41 -3.22 6.67
C ARG A 85 13.81 -1.83 6.16
N ALA A 86 15.09 -1.48 6.23
CA ALA A 86 15.59 -0.17 5.80
C ALA A 86 15.27 0.09 4.31
N SER A 87 15.48 -0.91 3.45
CA SER A 87 15.19 -0.81 2.02
C SER A 87 13.69 -0.68 1.74
N ASN A 88 12.85 -1.42 2.46
CA ASN A 88 11.40 -1.30 2.32
C ASN A 88 10.89 0.08 2.77
N ILE A 89 11.45 0.61 3.88
CA ILE A 89 11.12 1.95 4.38
C ILE A 89 11.52 3.01 3.35
N GLU A 90 12.74 2.93 2.81
CA GLU A 90 13.23 3.86 1.79
C GLU A 90 12.39 3.82 0.50
N ALA A 91 12.02 2.61 0.05
CA ALA A 91 11.18 2.43 -1.10
C ALA A 91 9.76 3.00 -0.89
N ALA A 92 9.17 2.79 0.29
CA ALA A 92 7.88 3.36 0.65
C ALA A 92 7.91 4.89 0.68
N LEU A 93 8.94 5.47 1.32
CA LEU A 93 9.16 6.93 1.36
C LEU A 93 9.26 7.52 -0.04
N THR A 94 10.03 6.87 -0.92
CA THR A 94 10.22 7.31 -2.30
C THR A 94 8.90 7.27 -3.07
N ALA A 95 8.17 6.16 -2.97
CA ALA A 95 6.89 5.99 -3.65
C ALA A 95 5.86 7.05 -3.20
N TYR A 96 5.67 7.26 -1.89
CA TYR A 96 4.72 8.26 -1.40
C TYR A 96 5.10 9.69 -1.76
N ARG A 97 6.39 10.05 -1.74
CA ARG A 97 6.84 11.39 -2.17
C ARG A 97 6.56 11.63 -3.64
N LEU A 98 6.87 10.66 -4.50
CA LEU A 98 6.55 10.74 -5.93
C LEU A 98 5.04 10.82 -6.13
N ALA A 99 4.26 10.05 -5.38
CA ALA A 99 2.81 10.08 -5.45
C ALA A 99 2.26 11.47 -5.11
N TYR A 100 2.76 12.08 -4.02
CA TYR A 100 2.39 13.43 -3.63
C TYR A 100 2.77 14.48 -4.69
N GLN A 101 3.97 14.36 -5.28
CA GLN A 101 4.43 15.26 -6.35
C GLN A 101 3.62 15.13 -7.64
N ALA A 102 3.15 13.92 -7.96
CA ALA A 102 2.32 13.67 -9.14
C ALA A 102 0.91 14.24 -8.96
N ASN A 103 0.27 14.04 -7.80
CA ASN A 103 -1.03 14.62 -7.47
C ASN A 103 -1.21 14.75 -5.95
N SER A 104 -1.23 15.99 -5.47
CA SER A 104 -1.39 16.33 -4.06
C SER A 104 -2.84 16.71 -3.69
N SER A 105 -3.84 16.23 -4.45
CA SER A 105 -5.23 16.53 -4.12
C SER A 105 -5.57 16.01 -2.72
N ALA A 106 -6.30 16.84 -1.96
CA ALA A 106 -6.62 16.53 -0.56
C ALA A 106 -7.33 15.18 -0.40
N GLY A 107 -8.18 14.79 -1.37
CA GLY A 107 -8.88 13.51 -1.36
C GLY A 107 -7.94 12.30 -1.45
N LEU A 108 -6.98 12.32 -2.37
CA LEU A 108 -6.02 11.22 -2.56
C LEU A 108 -5.05 11.11 -1.38
N VAL A 109 -4.54 12.25 -0.89
CA VAL A 109 -3.67 12.27 0.31
C VAL A 109 -4.42 11.73 1.53
N THR A 110 -5.69 12.13 1.71
CA THR A 110 -6.53 11.63 2.80
C THR A 110 -6.76 10.12 2.70
N LEU A 111 -7.01 9.59 1.50
CA LEU A 111 -7.17 8.16 1.27
C LEU A 111 -5.89 7.39 1.58
N ALA A 112 -4.74 7.85 1.05
CA ALA A 112 -3.44 7.22 1.29
C ALA A 112 -3.09 7.19 2.78
N LEU A 113 -3.32 8.31 3.50
CA LEU A 113 -3.16 8.38 4.95
C LEU A 113 -4.07 7.40 5.68
N ARG A 114 -5.34 7.31 5.30
CA ARG A 114 -6.31 6.41 5.95
C ARG A 114 -5.90 4.95 5.81
N LEU A 115 -5.41 4.54 4.64
CA LEU A 115 -4.96 3.17 4.40
C LEU A 115 -3.66 2.88 5.16
N PHE A 116 -2.71 3.82 5.15
CA PHE A 116 -1.48 3.70 5.93
C PHE A 116 -1.76 3.62 7.43
N ASP A 117 -2.62 4.50 7.96
CA ASP A 117 -2.99 4.51 9.38
C ASP A 117 -3.70 3.20 9.75
N ALA A 118 -4.51 2.62 8.86
CA ALA A 118 -5.11 1.30 9.05
C ALA A 118 -4.06 0.18 9.14
N LEU A 119 -3.01 0.23 8.30
CA LEU A 119 -1.89 -0.70 8.36
C LEU A 119 -1.12 -0.55 9.68
N ALA A 120 -0.84 0.69 10.07
CA ALA A 120 -0.07 1.04 11.27
C ALA A 120 -0.76 0.62 12.57
N VAL A 121 -2.06 0.28 12.58
CA VAL A 121 -2.70 -0.32 13.76
C VAL A 121 -2.05 -1.66 14.16
N ALA A 122 -1.46 -2.38 13.20
CA ALA A 122 -0.70 -3.61 13.48
C ALA A 122 0.79 -3.35 13.80
N ASP A 123 1.24 -2.10 13.77
CA ASP A 123 2.63 -1.70 14.03
C ASP A 123 2.88 -1.37 15.50
N PHE A 124 2.92 -2.39 16.35
CA PHE A 124 3.10 -2.23 17.80
C PHE A 124 4.48 -1.66 18.18
N ASP A 125 5.49 -1.83 17.32
CA ASP A 125 6.88 -1.43 17.58
C ASP A 125 7.25 -0.07 16.97
N GLY A 126 6.29 0.63 16.34
CA GLY A 126 6.56 1.91 15.65
C GLY A 126 7.54 1.77 14.48
N ARG A 127 7.52 0.63 13.77
CA ARG A 127 8.41 0.34 12.66
C ARG A 127 8.17 1.24 11.45
N LEU A 128 6.96 1.74 11.28
CA LEU A 128 6.49 2.52 10.13
C LEU A 128 6.47 4.03 10.39
N SER A 129 6.77 4.49 11.61
CA SER A 129 6.72 5.92 11.99
C SER A 129 7.41 6.89 11.00
N PRO A 130 8.54 6.55 10.36
CA PRO A 130 9.17 7.45 9.40
C PRO A 130 8.35 7.71 8.12
N ILE A 131 7.43 6.81 7.74
CA ILE A 131 6.73 6.86 6.45
C ILE A 131 5.60 7.89 6.46
N ARG A 132 4.89 8.01 7.59
CA ARG A 132 3.66 8.82 7.68
C ARG A 132 3.80 10.26 7.17
N PRO A 133 4.86 11.04 7.50
CA PRO A 133 5.04 12.40 7.00
C PRO A 133 5.22 12.49 5.48
N ALA A 134 5.79 11.46 4.84
CA ALA A 134 6.01 11.47 3.40
C ALA A 134 4.71 11.43 2.59
N ILE A 135 3.63 10.90 3.16
CA ILE A 135 2.30 10.83 2.54
C ILE A 135 1.69 12.23 2.40
N THR A 136 2.03 13.14 3.32
CA THR A 136 1.51 14.51 3.37
C THR A 136 2.45 15.55 2.77
N GLY A 137 3.55 15.11 2.14
CA GLY A 137 4.52 16.02 1.51
C GLY A 137 5.70 16.45 2.40
N GLY A 138 5.85 15.90 3.61
CA GLY A 138 6.95 16.21 4.55
C GLY A 138 6.50 16.89 5.83
#